data_AF-A0A7W0T2X0-F1
#
_entry.id   AF-A0A7W0T2X0-F1
#
_cell.length_a   1.000
_cell.length_b   1.000
_cell.length_c   1.000
_cell.angle_alpha   90.00
_cell.angle_beta   90.00
_cell.angle_gamma   90.00
#
_symmetry.space_group_name_H-M   'P 1'
#
loop_
_entity.id
_entity.type
_entity.pdbx_description
1 polymer ?
#
loop_
_entity_poly.entity_id
_entity_poly.type
_entity_poly.pdbx_seq_one_letter_code
_entity_poly.pdbx_strand_id
1 'polypeptide(L)' 'MIRRYSGDKKSIEARSADNGRTWSVKLFDNGRLTQYSGGTVAEVDALAAKHGMKLDR' A
#
# COMPACT_ATOMS: atom_id res chain seq x y z
N MET A 1 7.95 9.02 -4.33
CA MET A 1 7.92 8.55 -2.93
C MET A 1 7.42 7.10 -2.90
N ILE A 2 7.99 6.22 -2.08
CA ILE A 2 7.54 4.82 -1.95
C ILE A 2 7.30 4.53 -0.47
N ARG A 3 6.17 3.89 -0.17
CA ARG A 3 5.79 3.38 1.15
C ARG A 3 5.54 1.89 1.01
N ARG A 4 6.24 1.09 1.82
CA ARG A 4 6.06 -0.35 1.85
C ARG A 4 5.40 -0.71 3.17
N TYR A 5 4.41 -1.59 3.14
CA TYR A 5 3.82 -2.15 4.34
C TYR A 5 3.96 -3.65 4.29
N SER A 6 4.27 -4.23 5.43
CA SER A 6 4.50 -5.67 5.58
C SER A 6 3.63 -6.18 6.73
N GLY A 7 3.10 -7.38 6.54
CA GLY A 7 2.32 -8.12 7.53
C GLY A 7 2.49 -9.63 7.36
N ASP A 8 1.78 -10.43 8.15
CA ASP A 8 1.85 -11.88 8.05
C ASP A 8 1.31 -12.35 6.68
N LYS A 9 2.22 -12.80 5.79
CA LYS A 9 1.93 -13.26 4.41
C LYS A 9 1.28 -12.23 3.49
N LYS A 10 1.37 -10.95 3.86
CA LYS A 10 0.80 -9.85 3.08
C LYS A 10 1.74 -8.68 3.01
N SER A 11 1.71 -7.98 1.90
CA SER A 11 2.51 -6.77 1.70
C SER A 11 1.79 -5.78 0.82
N ILE A 12 2.00 -4.49 1.09
CA ILE A 12 1.50 -3.41 0.26
C ILE A 12 2.68 -2.58 -0.21
N GLU A 13 2.77 -2.38 -1.51
CA GLU A 13 3.72 -1.46 -2.11
C GLU A 13 2.98 -0.25 -2.66
N ALA A 14 3.10 0.88 -1.99
CA ALA A 14 2.46 2.12 -2.40
C ALA A 14 3.51 3.08 -2.98
N ARG A 15 3.33 3.47 -4.24
CA ARG A 15 4.22 4.38 -4.95
C ARG A 15 3.47 5.62 -5.37
N SER A 16 4.03 6.78 -5.06
CA SER A 16 3.55 8.05 -5.58
C SER A 16 4.51 8.63 -6.60
N ALA A 17 3.97 8.95 -7.78
CA ALA A 17 4.65 9.65 -8.87
C ALA A 17 4.46 11.18 -8.80
N ASP A 18 3.31 11.65 -8.29
CA ASP A 18 2.93 13.07 -8.24
C ASP A 18 3.25 13.73 -6.90
N ASN A 19 4.45 13.51 -6.38
CA ASN A 19 4.94 14.12 -5.14
C ASN A 19 4.04 13.89 -3.90
N GLY A 20 3.36 12.73 -3.82
CA GLY A 20 2.48 12.37 -2.72
C GLY A 20 1.00 12.65 -2.95
N ARG A 21 0.60 13.26 -4.09
CA ARG A 21 -0.82 13.49 -4.43
C ARG A 21 -1.56 12.18 -4.70
N THR A 22 -1.01 11.39 -5.61
CA THR A 22 -1.62 10.15 -6.09
C THR A 22 -0.73 8.97 -5.74
N TRP A 23 -1.33 7.91 -5.22
CA TRP A 23 -0.64 6.68 -4.85
C TRP A 23 -1.17 5.49 -5.64
N SER A 24 -0.25 4.75 -6.23
CA SER A 24 -0.48 3.43 -6.81
C SER A 24 -0.10 2.39 -5.78
N VAL A 25 -1.07 1.58 -5.36
CA VAL A 25 -0.95 0.59 -4.30
C VAL A 25 -0.97 -0.81 -4.92
N LYS A 26 0.02 -1.63 -4.60
CA LYS A 26 0.08 -3.05 -4.95
C LYS A 26 -0.06 -3.88 -3.68
N LEU A 27 -1.25 -4.43 -3.45
CA LEU A 27 -1.54 -5.35 -2.36
C LEU A 27 -1.22 -6.78 -2.80
N PHE A 28 -0.27 -7.41 -2.15
CA PHE A 28 -0.05 -8.85 -2.20
C PHE A 28 -0.70 -9.50 -0.97
N ASP A 29 -1.65 -10.40 -1.22
CA ASP A 29 -2.34 -11.17 -0.19
C ASP A 29 -2.29 -12.65 -0.56
N ASN A 30 -1.45 -13.43 0.13
CA ASN A 30 -1.39 -14.89 0.00
C ASN A 30 -1.37 -15.42 -1.46
N GLY A 31 -0.57 -14.78 -2.33
CA GLY A 31 -0.44 -15.13 -3.75
C GLY A 31 -1.37 -14.37 -4.71
N ARG A 32 -2.29 -13.55 -4.19
CA ARG A 32 -3.15 -12.66 -4.98
C ARG A 32 -2.58 -11.25 -5.00
N LEU A 33 -2.24 -10.77 -6.18
CA LEU A 33 -1.85 -9.38 -6.41
C LEU A 33 -3.08 -8.54 -6.80
N THR A 34 -3.39 -7.52 -6.01
CA THR A 34 -4.43 -6.54 -6.30
C THR A 34 -3.79 -5.17 -6.44
N GLN A 35 -4.06 -4.47 -7.53
CA GLN A 35 -3.51 -3.15 -7.78
C GLN A 35 -4.61 -2.10 -7.70
N TYR A 36 -4.37 -1.04 -6.94
CA TYR A 36 -5.21 0.14 -6.85
C TYR A 36 -4.43 1.34 -7.36
N SER A 37 -5.07 2.18 -8.16
CA SER A 37 -4.47 3.41 -8.69
C SER A 37 -5.40 4.58 -8.40
N GLY A 38 -4.84 5.73 -8.05
CA GLY A 38 -5.63 6.96 -7.87
C GLY A 38 -5.98 7.30 -6.42
N GLY A 39 -5.48 6.57 -5.43
CA GLY A 39 -5.77 6.82 -4.02
C GLY A 39 -4.87 7.87 -3.37
N THR A 40 -5.31 8.41 -2.24
CA THR A 40 -4.49 9.28 -1.38
C THR A 40 -3.63 8.48 -0.40
N VAL A 41 -2.59 9.09 0.17
CA VAL A 41 -1.74 8.43 1.18
C VAL A 41 -2.55 7.93 2.40
N ALA A 42 -3.61 8.65 2.78
CA ALA A 42 -4.47 8.29 3.90
C ALA A 42 -5.26 7.01 3.62
N GLU A 43 -5.74 6.83 2.38
CA GLU A 43 -6.41 5.59 1.97
C GLU A 43 -5.45 4.41 1.92
N VAL A 44 -4.20 4.64 1.50
CA VAL A 44 -3.15 3.60 1.56
C VAL A 44 -2.90 3.16 3.00
N ASP A 45 -2.77 4.12 3.91
CA ASP A 45 -2.51 3.86 5.34
C ASP A 45 -3.70 3.13 5.99
N ALA A 46 -4.93 3.58 5.70
CA ALA A 46 -6.15 2.92 6.15
C ALA A 46 -6.29 1.49 5.59
N LEU A 47 -5.91 1.25 4.32
CA LEU A 47 -5.90 -0.07 3.72
C LEU A 47 -4.88 -0.97 4.43
N ALA A 48 -3.66 -0.48 4.64
CA ALA A 48 -2.63 -1.22 5.38
C ALA A 48 -3.12 -1.59 6.78
N ALA A 49 -3.68 -0.63 7.53
CA ALA A 49 -4.23 -0.85 8.86
C ALA A 49 -5.38 -1.88 8.86
N LYS A 50 -6.30 -1.80 7.89
CA LYS A 50 -7.41 -2.77 7.72
C LYS A 50 -6.91 -4.19 7.49
N HIS A 51 -5.78 -4.34 6.79
CA HIS A 51 -5.15 -5.64 6.54
C HIS A 51 -4.16 -6.05 7.64
N GLY A 52 -4.02 -5.28 8.72
CA GLY A 52 -3.09 -5.55 9.82
C GLY A 52 -1.61 -5.40 9.43
N MET A 53 -1.33 -4.64 8.37
CA MET A 53 0.04 -4.38 7.90
C MET A 53 0.60 -3.13 8.55
N LYS A 54 1.91 -3.13 8.76
CA LYS A 54 2.64 -1.98 9.32
C LYS A 54 3.57 -1.40 8.28
N LEU A 55 3.80 -0.10 8.34
CA LEU A 55 4.75 0.57 7.47
C LEU A 55 6.15 0.03 7.77
N ASP A 56 6.77 -0.56 6.76
CA ASP A 56 8.14 -1.04 6.76
C ASP A 56 9.02 0.19 6.50
N ARG A 57 9.75 0.62 7.53
CA ARG A 57 10.51 1.88 7.56
C ARG A 57 11.77 1.83 6.71
#